data_AF-A0A7S0KDE7-F1
#
_entry.id   AF-A0A7S0KDE7-F1
#
_cell.length_a   1.000
_cell.length_b   1.000
_cell.length_c   1.000
_cell.angle_alpha   90.00
_cell.angle_beta   90.00
_cell.angle_gamma   90.00
#
_symmetry.space_group_name_H-M   'P 1'
#
loop_
_entity.id
_entity.type
_entity.pdbx_description
1 polymer ?
#
loop_
_entity_poly.entity_id
_entity_poly.type
_entity_poly.pdbx_seq_one_letter_code
_entity_poly.pdbx_strand_id
1 'polypeptide(L)'
;SAAERGHMEILRYLHEHECPWDTMASEQAAIEGHLEILRYLHEHGCPWDADACALAAQGGYMDILRYLHNNGCPWDSYACASAAERGHMEILRYLHEHECPWDTMASEQAAIEGHLEILRYLH
;
A
#
# COMPACT_ATOMS: atom_id res chain seq x y z
N SER A 1 -16.12 -9.59 -5.83
CA SER A 1 -17.58 -9.32 -5.68
C SER A 1 -18.19 -8.89 -7.03
N ALA A 2 -19.51 -8.70 -7.13
CA ALA A 2 -20.09 -8.09 -8.35
C ALA A 2 -19.60 -6.66 -8.57
N ALA A 3 -19.31 -5.92 -7.48
CA ALA A 3 -18.72 -4.58 -7.54
C ALA A 3 -17.34 -4.59 -8.19
N GLU A 4 -16.43 -5.48 -7.77
CA GLU A 4 -15.09 -5.62 -8.41
C GLU A 4 -15.19 -5.91 -9.90
N ARG A 5 -16.13 -6.76 -10.33
CA ARG A 5 -16.35 -7.05 -11.75
C ARG A 5 -16.81 -5.81 -12.51
N GLY A 6 -17.76 -5.05 -11.95
CA GLY A 6 -18.23 -3.80 -12.53
C GLY A 6 -17.12 -2.75 -12.62
N HIS A 7 -16.30 -2.62 -11.58
CA HIS A 7 -15.14 -1.73 -11.60
C HIS A 7 -14.13 -2.15 -12.67
N MET A 8 -13.81 -3.44 -12.78
CA MET A 8 -12.92 -3.96 -13.83
C MET A 8 -13.43 -3.70 -15.24
N GLU A 9 -14.75 -3.78 -15.49
CA GLU A 9 -15.34 -3.43 -16.79
C GLU A 9 -15.16 -1.94 -17.11
N ILE A 10 -15.37 -1.06 -16.12
CA ILE A 10 -15.15 0.39 -16.27
C ILE A 10 -13.67 0.67 -16.57
N LEU A 11 -12.74 0.05 -15.84
CA LEU A 11 -11.30 0.23 -16.04
C LEU A 11 -10.85 -0.20 -17.44
N ARG A 12 -11.38 -1.31 -17.96
CA ARG A 12 -11.14 -1.75 -19.34
C ARG A 12 -11.65 -0.73 -20.34
N TYR A 13 -12.88 -0.25 -20.15
CA TYR A 13 -13.47 0.76 -21.02
C TYR A 13 -12.64 2.05 -21.04
N LEU A 14 -12.20 2.55 -19.88
CA LEU A 14 -11.36 3.74 -19.80
C LEU A 14 -10.00 3.54 -20.51
N HIS A 15 -9.38 2.38 -20.32
CA HIS A 15 -8.12 2.05 -20.99
C HIS A 15 -8.26 1.96 -22.52
N GLU A 16 -9.31 1.31 -23.02
CA GLU A 16 -9.62 1.22 -24.46
C GLU A 16 -9.83 2.59 -25.12
N HIS A 17 -10.20 3.60 -24.34
CA HIS A 17 -10.41 4.98 -24.80
C HIS A 17 -9.23 5.91 -24.47
N GLU A 18 -8.04 5.34 -24.23
CA GLU A 18 -6.77 6.05 -24.00
C GLU A 18 -6.85 7.10 -22.86
N CYS A 19 -7.72 6.87 -21.87
CA CYS A 19 -7.74 7.70 -20.68
C CYS A 19 -6.43 7.50 -19.91
N PRO A 20 -5.64 8.55 -19.67
CA PRO A 20 -4.38 8.43 -18.96
C PRO A 20 -4.66 8.03 -17.51
N TRP A 21 -3.81 7.14 -17.01
CA TRP A 21 -3.79 6.75 -15.60
C TRP A 21 -2.76 7.59 -14.87
N ASP A 22 -3.10 8.02 -13.65
CA ASP A 22 -2.17 8.60 -12.70
C ASP A 22 -1.96 7.67 -11.50
N THR A 23 -1.10 8.07 -10.55
CA THR A 23 -0.77 7.25 -9.38
C THR A 23 -1.98 7.00 -8.49
N MET A 24 -2.96 7.92 -8.49
CA MET A 24 -4.16 7.85 -7.66
C MET A 24 -4.96 6.56 -7.88
N ALA A 25 -4.99 6.03 -9.10
CA ALA A 25 -5.68 4.76 -9.37
C ALA A 25 -5.01 3.59 -8.62
N SER A 26 -3.67 3.53 -8.62
CA SER A 26 -2.89 2.53 -7.89
C SER A 26 -3.02 2.71 -6.38
N GLU A 27 -2.93 3.95 -5.90
CA GLU A 27 -3.12 4.34 -4.50
C GLU A 27 -4.50 3.92 -3.98
N GLN A 28 -5.56 4.21 -4.74
CA GLN A 28 -6.93 3.85 -4.36
C GLN A 28 -7.13 2.34 -4.33
N ALA A 29 -6.56 1.61 -5.31
CA ALA A 29 -6.61 0.15 -5.30
C ALA A 29 -5.85 -0.43 -4.09
N ALA A 30 -4.75 0.21 -3.68
CA ALA A 30 -3.95 -0.21 -2.53
C ALA A 30 -4.67 0.03 -1.19
N ILE A 31 -5.28 1.20 -0.98
CA ILE A 31 -5.97 1.52 0.29
C ILE A 31 -7.30 0.78 0.47
N GLU A 32 -7.94 0.32 -0.61
CA GLU A 32 -9.19 -0.44 -0.56
C GLU A 32 -8.98 -1.96 -0.57
N GLY A 33 -7.73 -2.44 -0.64
CA GLY A 33 -7.45 -3.87 -0.63
C GLY A 33 -7.78 -4.58 -1.95
N HIS A 34 -7.75 -3.87 -3.09
CA HIS A 34 -8.17 -4.39 -4.39
C HIS A 34 -6.98 -4.89 -5.23
N LEU A 35 -6.35 -5.99 -4.81
CA LEU A 35 -5.17 -6.55 -5.47
C LEU A 35 -5.36 -6.80 -6.96
N GLU A 36 -6.47 -7.41 -7.39
CA GLU A 36 -6.70 -7.72 -8.81
C GLU A 36 -6.89 -6.47 -9.66
N ILE A 37 -7.45 -5.39 -9.09
CA ILE A 37 -7.49 -4.08 -9.76
C ILE A 37 -6.06 -3.56 -9.90
N LEU A 38 -5.30 -3.49 -8.80
CA LEU A 38 -3.92 -2.99 -8.82
C LEU A 38 -3.03 -3.75 -9.83
N ARG A 39 -3.17 -5.06 -9.92
CA ARG A 39 -2.47 -5.89 -10.92
C ARG A 39 -2.81 -5.47 -12.34
N TYR A 40 -4.09 -5.28 -12.62
CA TYR A 40 -4.54 -4.81 -13.94
C TYR A 40 -3.97 -3.42 -14.26
N LEU A 41 -4.01 -2.50 -13.29
CA LEU A 41 -3.42 -1.16 -13.45
C LEU A 41 -1.95 -1.25 -13.86
N HIS A 42 -1.17 -2.04 -13.11
CA HIS A 42 0.25 -2.23 -13.38
C HIS A 42 0.53 -2.82 -14.76
N GLU A 43 -0.17 -3.91 -15.12
CA GLU A 43 -0.01 -4.60 -16.40
C GLU A 43 -0.32 -3.69 -17.60
N HIS A 44 -1.10 -2.61 -17.40
CA HIS A 44 -1.46 -1.64 -18.42
C HIS A 44 -0.73 -0.29 -18.28
N GLY A 45 0.35 -0.26 -17.49
CA GLY A 45 1.27 0.88 -17.42
C GLY A 45 0.80 2.03 -16.53
N CYS A 46 -0.18 1.80 -15.64
CA CYS A 46 -0.52 2.76 -14.60
C CYS A 46 0.70 2.98 -13.68
N PRO A 47 1.09 4.24 -13.42
CA PRO A 47 2.20 4.52 -12.52
C PRO A 47 1.82 4.21 -11.06
N TRP A 48 2.85 4.06 -10.23
CA TRP A 48 2.78 4.00 -8.78
C TRP A 48 4.01 4.67 -8.18
N ASP A 49 3.93 5.01 -6.89
CA ASP A 49 5.02 5.55 -6.10
C ASP A 49 4.94 5.02 -4.65
N ALA A 50 5.73 5.63 -3.75
CA ALA A 50 5.82 5.19 -2.36
C ALA A 50 4.48 5.25 -1.61
N ASP A 51 3.55 6.12 -2.03
CA ASP A 51 2.25 6.27 -1.38
C ASP A 51 1.39 5.02 -1.56
N ALA A 52 1.51 4.30 -2.70
CA ALA A 52 0.82 3.03 -2.87
C ALA A 52 1.25 1.99 -1.81
N CYS A 53 2.55 1.92 -1.48
CA CYS A 53 3.06 1.06 -0.42
C CYS A 53 2.59 1.53 0.97
N ALA A 54 2.60 2.84 1.22
CA ALA A 54 2.15 3.40 2.49
C ALA A 54 0.65 3.15 2.74
N LEU A 55 -0.18 3.31 1.72
CA LEU A 55 -1.60 3.04 1.76
C LEU A 55 -1.93 1.55 1.91
N ALA A 56 -1.21 0.66 1.22
CA ALA A 56 -1.32 -0.77 1.45
C ALA A 56 -0.95 -1.15 2.89
N ALA A 57 0.10 -0.52 3.43
CA ALA A 57 0.53 -0.69 4.81
C ALA A 57 -0.50 -0.14 5.81
N GLN A 58 -1.12 1.01 5.52
CA GLN A 58 -2.20 1.59 6.33
C GLN A 58 -3.46 0.71 6.32
N GLY A 59 -3.81 0.11 5.19
CA GLY A 59 -4.98 -0.76 5.06
C GLY A 59 -4.79 -2.17 5.62
N GLY A 60 -3.57 -2.55 5.99
CA GLY A 60 -3.28 -3.89 6.50
C GLY A 60 -3.17 -4.96 5.40
N TYR A 61 -2.95 -4.58 4.15
CA TYR A 61 -2.98 -5.48 2.98
C TYR A 61 -1.58 -6.00 2.62
N MET A 62 -1.12 -7.04 3.33
CA MET A 62 0.19 -7.67 3.12
C MET A 62 0.40 -8.23 1.70
N ASP A 63 -0.64 -8.78 1.09
CA ASP A 63 -0.61 -9.32 -0.28
C ASP A 63 -0.37 -8.22 -1.33
N ILE A 64 -1.02 -7.07 -1.16
CA ILE A 64 -0.80 -5.88 -1.98
C ILE A 64 0.59 -5.32 -1.77
N LEU A 65 1.03 -5.15 -0.52
CA LEU A 65 2.35 -4.62 -0.22
C LEU A 65 3.46 -5.49 -0.84
N ARG A 66 3.33 -6.82 -0.72
CA ARG A 66 4.25 -7.77 -1.37
C ARG A 66 4.22 -7.65 -2.87
N TYR A 67 3.04 -7.49 -3.47
CA TYR A 67 2.93 -7.32 -4.92
C TYR A 67 3.63 -6.04 -5.38
N LEU A 68 3.37 -4.90 -4.74
CA LEU A 68 4.03 -3.63 -5.04
C LEU A 68 5.56 -3.75 -4.93
N HIS A 69 6.06 -4.27 -3.81
CA HIS A 69 7.49 -4.45 -3.59
C HIS A 69 8.15 -5.36 -4.62
N ASN A 70 7.56 -6.53 -4.88
CA ASN A 70 8.12 -7.51 -5.82
C ASN A 70 8.13 -7.01 -7.27
N ASN A 71 7.31 -6.01 -7.60
CA ASN A 71 7.28 -5.39 -8.93
C ASN A 71 8.02 -4.04 -8.97
N GLY A 72 8.81 -3.72 -7.95
CA GLY A 72 9.70 -2.56 -7.94
C GLY A 72 9.01 -1.23 -7.64
N CYS A 73 7.82 -1.25 -7.02
CA CYS A 73 7.27 -0.05 -6.42
C CYS A 73 8.20 0.43 -5.30
N PRO A 74 8.59 1.72 -5.27
CA PRO A 74 9.36 2.24 -4.16
C PRO A 74 8.53 2.23 -2.87
N TRP A 75 9.23 2.31 -1.74
CA TRP A 75 8.66 2.61 -0.43
C TRP A 75 9.57 3.59 0.31
N ASP A 76 9.06 4.22 1.35
CA ASP A 76 9.80 5.08 2.25
C ASP A 76 9.30 4.93 3.70
N SER A 77 9.76 5.81 4.61
CA SER A 77 9.41 5.74 6.02
C SER A 77 7.93 5.90 6.31
N TYR A 78 7.14 6.45 5.38
CA TYR A 78 5.69 6.54 5.55
C TYR A 78 5.03 5.16 5.56
N ALA A 79 5.56 4.17 4.83
CA ALA A 79 5.01 2.81 4.90
C ALA A 79 5.14 2.21 6.31
N CYS A 80 6.28 2.42 6.96
CA CYS A 80 6.49 2.01 8.35
C CYS A 80 5.61 2.81 9.31
N ALA A 81 5.49 4.13 9.11
CA ALA A 81 4.65 4.99 9.93
C ALA A 81 3.17 4.62 9.85
N SER A 82 2.64 4.36 8.65
CA SER A 82 1.25 3.93 8.44
C SER A 82 0.95 2.56 9.04
N ALA A 83 1.88 1.59 8.91
CA ALA A 83 1.73 0.30 9.58
C ALA A 83 1.71 0.46 11.11
N ALA A 84 2.57 1.34 11.64
CA ALA A 84 2.67 1.61 13.06
C ALA A 84 1.45 2.35 13.62
N GLU A 85 0.94 3.36 12.90
CA GLU A 85 -0.30 4.10 13.19
C GLU A 85 -1.50 3.15 13.32
N ARG A 86 -1.60 2.14 12.45
CA ARG A 86 -2.76 1.24 12.40
C ARG A 86 -2.58 -0.06 13.18
N GLY A 87 -1.44 -0.24 13.84
CA GLY A 87 -1.20 -1.43 14.64
C GLY A 87 -0.88 -2.70 13.83
N HIS A 88 -0.48 -2.55 12.56
CA HIS A 88 -0.21 -3.66 11.65
C HIS A 88 1.22 -4.22 11.83
N MET A 89 1.45 -4.89 12.96
CA MET A 89 2.75 -5.46 13.35
C MET A 89 3.39 -6.37 12.29
N GLU A 90 2.61 -7.24 11.63
CA GLU A 90 3.16 -8.16 10.62
C GLU A 90 3.69 -7.40 9.39
N ILE A 91 2.99 -6.35 8.97
CA ILE A 91 3.44 -5.48 7.88
C ILE A 91 4.69 -4.70 8.28
N LEU A 92 4.70 -4.13 9.50
CA LEU A 92 5.88 -3.40 9.98
C LEU A 92 7.13 -4.29 10.01
N ARG A 93 7.00 -5.55 10.46
CA ARG A 93 8.10 -6.53 10.41
C ARG A 93 8.54 -6.81 8.99
N TYR A 94 7.59 -7.02 8.07
CA TYR A 94 7.91 -7.28 6.67
C TYR A 94 8.69 -6.12 6.04
N LEU A 95 8.24 -4.87 6.27
CA LEU A 95 8.94 -3.66 5.80
C LEU A 95 10.37 -3.60 6.35
N HIS A 96 10.53 -3.82 7.66
CA HIS A 96 11.84 -3.80 8.30
C HIS A 96 12.78 -4.91 7.80
N GLU A 97 12.28 -6.14 7.64
CA GLU A 97 13.03 -7.29 7.11
C GLU A 97 13.52 -7.06 5.68
N HIS A 98 12.86 -6.19 4.92
CA HIS A 98 13.23 -5.83 3.56
C HIS A 98 13.89 -4.45 3.47
N GLU A 99 14.45 -3.96 4.58
CA GLU A 99 15.25 -2.74 4.64
C GLU A 99 14.48 -1.47 4.22
N CYS A 100 13.15 -1.46 4.39
CA CYS A 100 12.38 -0.23 4.29
C CYS A 100 12.85 0.74 5.38
N PRO A 101 13.18 2.01 5.04
CA PRO A 101 13.54 2.98 6.06
C PRO A 101 12.38 3.19 7.02
N TRP A 102 12.70 3.51 8.27
CA TRP A 102 11.74 4.10 9.21
C TRP A 102 12.39 5.32 9.86
N ASP A 103 11.58 6.20 10.43
CA ASP A 103 12.03 7.34 11.21
C ASP A 103 11.26 7.41 12.54
N THR A 104 11.41 8.51 13.28
CA THR A 104 10.73 8.67 14.57
C THR A 104 9.21 8.72 14.45
N MET A 105 8.66 9.00 13.25
CA MET A 105 7.22 9.06 13.03
C MET A 105 6.56 7.72 13.29
N ALA A 106 7.19 6.60 12.96
CA ALA A 106 6.64 5.27 13.25
C ALA A 106 6.47 5.05 14.76
N SER A 107 7.45 5.46 15.56
CA SER A 107 7.38 5.36 17.02
C SER A 107 6.36 6.34 17.62
N GLU A 108 6.31 7.56 17.09
CA GLU A 108 5.34 8.59 17.51
C GLU A 108 3.91 8.15 17.26
N GLN A 109 3.61 7.64 16.06
CA GLN A 109 2.27 7.15 15.71
C GLN A 109 1.86 5.94 16.55
N ALA A 110 2.77 4.98 16.74
CA ALA A 110 2.50 3.85 17.64
C ALA A 110 2.20 4.29 19.08
N ALA A 111 2.85 5.35 19.57
CA ALA A 111 2.60 5.89 20.90
C ALA A 111 1.27 6.64 20.98
N ILE A 112 0.95 7.47 19.97
CA ILE A 112 -0.31 8.23 19.89
C ILE A 112 -1.52 7.27 19.89
N GLU A 113 -1.45 6.20 19.09
CA GLU A 113 -2.54 5.23 18.92
C GLU A 113 -2.52 4.11 19.97
N GLY A 114 -1.53 4.11 20.87
CA GLY A 114 -1.45 3.16 22.00
C GLY A 114 -1.03 1.74 21.59
N HIS A 115 -0.37 1.58 20.45
CA HIS A 115 0.17 0.31 19.95
C HIS A 115 1.48 -0.08 20.66
N LEU A 116 1.37 -0.43 21.95
CA LEU A 116 2.51 -0.73 22.83
C LEU A 116 3.46 -1.81 22.28
N GLU A 117 2.93 -2.85 21.63
CA GLU A 117 3.79 -3.90 21.06
C GLU A 117 4.66 -3.37 19.92
N ILE A 118 4.09 -2.52 19.04
CA ILE A 118 4.85 -1.86 17.96
C ILE A 118 5.87 -0.90 18.54
N LEU A 119 5.48 -0.10 19.53
CA LEU A 119 6.40 0.84 20.17
C LEU A 119 7.62 0.12 20.77
N ARG A 120 7.40 -1.05 21.40
CA ARG A 120 8.48 -1.91 21.92
C ARG A 120 9.33 -2.55 20.84
N TYR A 121 8.78 -2.76 19.65
CA TYR A 121 9.53 -3.33 18.52
C TYR A 121 10.46 -2.29 17.90
N LEU A 122 10.06 -1.01 17.90
CA LEU A 122 10.83 0.10 17.35
C LEU A 122 11.91 0.67 18.29
N HIS A 123 12.04 0.14 19.52
CA HIS A 123 13.02 0.55 20.55
C HIS A 123 13.92 -0.61 20.97
#